data_AF-A0A929SE26-F1
#
_entry.id   AF-A0A929SE26-F1
#
_cell.length_a   1.000
_cell.length_b   1.000
_cell.length_c   1.000
_cell.angle_alpha   90.00
_cell.angle_beta   90.00
_cell.angle_gamma   90.00
#
_symmetry.space_group_name_H-M   'P 1'
#
loop_
_entity.id
_entity.type
_entity.pdbx_description
1 polymer ?
#
loop_
_entity_poly.entity_id
_entity_poly.type
_entity_poly.pdbx_seq_one_letter_code
_entity_poly.pdbx_strand_id
1 'polypeptide(L)'
;PRLQKAYHAIEEIINQIEQVQAIGGDKIEPITRKKLEDMRGIISKLRLATNYDKIIEDLHKAMNLIVATQDFLLERLEADKIFPIFEGTQVQNTEIIREQTRLAKAQLLQALGAQLSREESMYVSLGYLKLFSEYLQKDLTFAFQNKLAIVKNFCKALEVTSLLMIIECTLLLVLSPFIGIEFGVKNFAIALLYIAPFALLIGIFNHKVKPQSLNAYGIWLFGGLLLYMSIIAFLRTLLIF
;
A
#
# COMPACT_ATOMS: atom_id res chain seq x y z
N PRO A 1 16.22 -24.76 29.61
CA PRO A 1 15.97 -23.93 28.40
C PRO A 1 14.50 -23.56 28.16
N ARG A 2 13.56 -24.53 28.09
CA ARG A 2 12.13 -24.25 27.81
C ARG A 2 11.40 -23.50 28.93
N LEU A 3 11.55 -23.92 30.19
CA LEU A 3 10.94 -23.22 31.34
C LEU A 3 11.45 -21.78 31.49
N GLN A 4 12.72 -21.53 31.24
CA GLN A 4 13.30 -20.19 31.34
C GLN A 4 12.72 -19.22 30.29
N LYS A 5 12.46 -19.72 29.07
CA LYS A 5 11.72 -18.97 28.05
C LYS A 5 10.27 -18.71 28.46
N ALA A 6 9.61 -19.69 29.09
CA ALA A 6 8.26 -19.53 29.62
C ALA A 6 8.19 -18.49 30.74
N TYR A 7 9.19 -18.44 31.64
CA TYR A 7 9.26 -17.41 32.68
C TYR A 7 9.47 -15.99 32.12
N HIS A 8 10.29 -15.84 31.07
CA HIS A 8 10.42 -14.57 30.38
C HIS A 8 9.10 -14.15 29.69
N ALA A 9 8.42 -15.09 29.02
CA ALA A 9 7.13 -14.82 28.40
C ALA A 9 6.05 -14.45 29.44
N ILE A 10 6.10 -15.06 30.64
CA ILE A 10 5.23 -14.70 31.77
C ILE A 10 5.46 -13.24 32.18
N GLU A 11 6.71 -12.78 32.30
CA GLU A 11 7.03 -11.38 32.62
C GLU A 11 6.55 -10.41 31.55
N GLU A 12 6.77 -10.75 30.29
CA GLU A 12 6.35 -9.94 29.15
C GLU A 12 4.82 -9.79 29.10
N ILE A 13 4.07 -10.88 29.31
CA ILE A 13 2.61 -10.86 29.30
C ILE A 13 2.05 -10.10 30.51
N ILE A 14 2.64 -10.25 31.70
CA ILE A 14 2.24 -9.47 32.88
C ILE A 14 2.42 -7.97 32.61
N ASN A 15 3.57 -7.57 32.06
CA ASN A 15 3.85 -6.18 31.71
C ASN A 15 2.84 -5.65 30.66
N GLN A 16 2.49 -6.45 29.66
CA GLN A 16 1.47 -6.08 28.67
C GLN A 16 0.08 -5.90 29.30
N ILE A 17 -0.32 -6.78 30.23
CA ILE A 17 -1.59 -6.61 30.96
C ILE A 17 -1.59 -5.28 31.73
N GLU A 18 -0.50 -4.97 32.43
CA GLU A 18 -0.37 -3.74 33.22
C GLU A 18 -0.39 -2.49 32.32
N GLN A 19 0.28 -2.53 31.18
CA GLN A 19 0.26 -1.45 30.20
C GLN A 19 -1.13 -1.21 29.62
N VAL A 20 -1.84 -2.28 29.20
CA VAL A 20 -3.20 -2.16 28.67
C VAL A 20 -4.15 -1.59 29.74
N GLN A 21 -4.02 -2.02 30.99
CA GLN A 21 -4.81 -1.49 32.10
C GLN A 21 -4.48 -0.03 32.40
N ALA A 22 -3.20 0.36 32.38
CA ALA A 22 -2.76 1.74 32.60
C ALA A 22 -3.23 2.68 31.48
N ILE A 23 -3.13 2.26 30.22
CA ILE A 23 -3.55 3.04 29.05
C ILE A 23 -5.08 3.13 28.99
N GLY A 24 -5.77 2.01 29.21
CA GLY A 24 -7.22 1.93 29.10
C GLY A 24 -7.93 2.56 30.29
N GLY A 25 -7.36 2.52 31.50
CA GLY A 25 -7.92 3.10 32.71
C GLY A 25 -9.40 2.77 32.88
N ASP A 26 -10.22 3.80 33.03
CA ASP A 26 -11.67 3.68 33.21
C ASP A 26 -12.44 3.47 31.90
N LYS A 27 -11.76 3.50 30.75
CA LYS A 27 -12.38 3.22 29.44
C LYS A 27 -12.59 1.72 29.21
N ILE A 28 -11.90 0.86 29.96
CA ILE A 28 -12.08 -0.59 29.94
C ILE A 28 -13.33 -0.96 30.75
N GLU A 29 -14.17 -1.83 30.21
CA GLU A 29 -15.34 -2.35 30.95
C GLU A 29 -14.92 -3.03 32.26
N PRO A 30 -15.64 -2.81 33.38
CA PRO A 30 -15.28 -3.37 34.68
C PRO A 30 -15.12 -4.91 34.67
N ILE A 31 -15.92 -5.60 33.88
CA ILE A 31 -15.87 -7.06 33.72
C ILE A 31 -14.55 -7.47 33.04
N THR A 32 -14.15 -6.77 32.00
CA THR A 32 -12.90 -7.03 31.27
C THR A 32 -11.68 -6.67 32.12
N ARG A 33 -11.75 -5.57 32.87
CA ARG A 33 -10.72 -5.18 33.85
C ARG A 33 -10.50 -6.26 34.90
N LYS A 34 -11.59 -6.79 35.48
CA LYS A 34 -11.54 -7.90 36.42
C LYS A 34 -10.95 -9.16 35.80
N LYS A 35 -11.35 -9.52 34.57
CA LYS A 35 -10.76 -10.67 33.85
C LYS A 35 -9.26 -10.51 33.63
N LEU A 36 -8.78 -9.31 33.32
CA LEU A 36 -7.34 -9.04 33.19
C LEU A 36 -6.60 -9.18 34.52
N GLU A 37 -7.17 -8.70 35.62
CA GLU A 37 -6.60 -8.86 36.97
C GLU A 37 -6.55 -10.33 37.40
N ASP A 38 -7.65 -11.07 37.19
CA ASP A 38 -7.75 -12.50 37.47
C ASP A 38 -6.71 -13.28 36.64
N MET A 39 -6.58 -12.94 35.35
CA MET A 39 -5.61 -13.56 34.45
C MET A 39 -4.16 -13.23 34.85
N ARG A 40 -3.87 -11.99 35.25
CA ARG A 40 -2.56 -11.61 35.81
C ARG A 40 -2.24 -12.46 37.04
N GLY A 41 -3.21 -12.68 37.92
CA GLY A 41 -3.07 -13.52 39.11
C GLY A 41 -2.81 -14.99 38.77
N ILE A 42 -3.49 -15.54 37.77
CA ILE A 42 -3.27 -16.91 37.26
C ILE A 42 -1.87 -17.04 36.68
N ILE A 43 -1.47 -16.13 35.78
CA ILE A 43 -0.16 -16.15 35.12
C ILE A 43 0.99 -16.00 36.13
N SER A 44 0.84 -15.13 37.12
CA SER A 44 1.86 -14.95 38.17
C SER A 44 2.11 -16.26 38.93
N LYS A 45 1.05 -17.06 39.18
CA LYS A 45 1.17 -18.38 39.81
C LYS A 45 1.81 -19.44 38.90
N LEU A 46 1.76 -19.27 37.58
CA LEU A 46 2.43 -20.18 36.62
C LEU A 46 3.96 -20.17 36.77
N ARG A 47 4.55 -19.16 37.41
CA ARG A 47 5.98 -19.17 37.77
C ARG A 47 6.36 -20.35 38.65
N LEU A 48 5.42 -20.85 39.46
CA LEU A 48 5.61 -21.98 40.36
C LEU A 48 5.16 -23.31 39.74
N ALA A 49 4.58 -23.29 38.55
CA ALA A 49 4.03 -24.46 37.90
C ALA A 49 5.11 -25.28 37.17
N THR A 50 4.95 -26.59 37.16
CA THR A 50 5.82 -27.54 36.43
C THR A 50 5.18 -28.10 35.16
N ASN A 51 3.86 -27.92 34.97
CA ASN A 51 3.14 -28.39 33.79
C ASN A 51 3.25 -27.36 32.65
N TYR A 52 4.13 -27.64 31.69
CA TYR A 52 4.42 -26.77 30.55
C TYR A 52 3.22 -26.56 29.61
N ASP A 53 2.39 -27.58 29.39
CA ASP A 53 1.22 -27.48 28.49
C ASP A 53 0.16 -26.56 29.07
N LYS A 54 -0.06 -26.65 30.39
CA LYS A 54 -0.95 -25.72 31.10
C LYS A 54 -0.44 -24.28 31.06
N ILE A 55 0.88 -24.09 31.15
CA ILE A 55 1.51 -22.77 31.01
C ILE A 55 1.21 -22.20 29.62
N ILE A 56 1.39 -22.99 28.56
CA ILE A 56 1.09 -22.55 27.18
C ILE A 56 -0.38 -22.15 27.03
N GLU A 57 -1.30 -22.97 27.53
CA GLU A 57 -2.74 -22.72 27.39
C GLU A 57 -3.18 -21.41 28.07
N ASP A 58 -2.74 -21.20 29.31
CA ASP A 58 -3.11 -20.01 30.08
C ASP A 58 -2.44 -18.73 29.51
N LEU A 59 -1.21 -18.82 29.02
CA LEU A 59 -0.56 -17.71 28.32
C LEU A 59 -1.26 -17.37 26.99
N HIS A 60 -1.75 -18.38 26.26
CA HIS A 60 -2.53 -18.16 25.04
C HIS A 60 -3.84 -17.42 25.36
N LYS A 61 -4.60 -17.86 26.38
CA LYS A 61 -5.82 -17.18 26.83
C LYS A 61 -5.56 -15.72 27.22
N ALA A 62 -4.46 -15.47 27.93
CA ALA A 62 -4.08 -14.12 28.33
C ALA A 62 -3.77 -13.23 27.13
N MET A 63 -2.98 -13.72 26.16
CA MET A 63 -2.69 -12.97 24.94
C MET A 63 -3.93 -12.66 24.11
N ASN A 64 -4.89 -13.59 24.04
CA ASN A 64 -6.17 -13.33 23.38
C ASN A 64 -6.95 -12.21 24.07
N LEU A 65 -6.97 -12.18 25.40
CA LEU A 65 -7.65 -11.14 26.17
C LEU A 65 -6.95 -9.77 26.01
N ILE A 66 -5.62 -9.74 25.99
CA ILE A 66 -4.83 -8.53 25.72
C ILE A 66 -5.17 -7.97 24.33
N VAL A 67 -5.09 -8.80 23.28
CA VAL A 67 -5.40 -8.38 21.90
C VAL A 67 -6.82 -7.85 21.80
N ALA A 68 -7.81 -8.55 22.37
CA ALA A 68 -9.20 -8.11 22.33
C ALA A 68 -9.41 -6.78 23.07
N THR A 69 -8.77 -6.59 24.22
CA THR A 69 -8.87 -5.34 24.99
C THR A 69 -8.20 -4.19 24.26
N GLN A 70 -7.04 -4.44 23.65
CA GLN A 70 -6.33 -3.44 22.86
C GLN A 70 -7.11 -3.04 21.61
N ASP A 71 -7.69 -4.00 20.88
CA ASP A 71 -8.53 -3.72 19.72
C ASP A 71 -9.72 -2.83 20.08
N PHE A 72 -10.36 -3.09 21.22
CA PHE A 72 -11.44 -2.26 21.76
C PHE A 72 -10.97 -0.85 22.14
N LEU A 73 -9.80 -0.72 22.77
CA LEU A 73 -9.25 0.60 23.13
C LEU A 73 -8.88 1.41 21.88
N LEU A 74 -8.35 0.76 20.85
CA LEU A 74 -8.01 1.40 19.58
C LEU A 74 -9.27 1.90 18.84
N GLU A 75 -10.38 1.17 18.93
CA GLU A 75 -11.66 1.58 18.34
C GLU A 75 -12.31 2.77 19.04
N ARG A 76 -11.99 2.99 20.32
CA ARG A 76 -12.45 4.14 21.11
C ARG A 76 -11.49 5.34 21.09
N LEU A 77 -10.45 5.31 20.25
CA LEU A 77 -9.59 6.48 20.06
C LEU A 77 -10.38 7.61 19.42
N GLU A 78 -10.12 8.82 19.90
CA GLU A 78 -10.67 10.05 19.32
C GLU A 78 -10.05 10.25 17.92
N ALA A 79 -10.83 10.82 17.00
CA ALA A 79 -10.45 10.92 15.58
C ALA A 79 -9.17 11.75 15.33
N ASP A 80 -8.86 12.69 16.23
CA ASP A 80 -7.64 13.50 16.21
C ASP A 80 -6.36 12.70 16.54
N LYS A 81 -6.51 11.52 17.15
CA LYS A 81 -5.41 10.60 17.48
C LYS A 81 -5.19 9.52 16.43
N ILE A 82 -6.04 9.48 15.41
CA ILE A 82 -5.95 8.54 14.29
C ILE A 82 -5.38 9.30 13.09
N PHE A 83 -4.18 8.93 12.68
CA PHE A 83 -3.49 9.62 11.58
C PHE A 83 -2.72 8.63 10.70
N PRO A 84 -2.54 8.97 9.41
CA PRO A 84 -1.67 8.20 8.53
C PRO A 84 -0.22 8.36 8.98
N ILE A 85 0.56 7.28 8.91
CA ILE A 85 1.96 7.30 9.41
C ILE A 85 2.87 8.18 8.55
N PHE A 86 2.55 8.30 7.25
CA PHE A 86 3.27 9.13 6.29
C PHE A 86 2.30 9.96 5.43
N GLU A 87 2.81 11.05 4.86
CA GLU A 87 2.07 11.79 3.85
C GLU A 87 1.85 10.92 2.61
N GLY A 88 0.58 10.67 2.25
CA GLY A 88 0.19 9.91 1.07
C GLY A 88 -0.14 8.43 1.28
N THR A 89 0.02 7.88 2.49
CA THR A 89 -0.45 6.52 2.84
C THR A 89 -1.85 6.55 3.45
N GLN A 90 -2.62 5.48 3.25
CA GLN A 90 -3.91 5.24 3.94
C GLN A 90 -3.77 4.32 5.15
N VAL A 91 -2.56 3.82 5.41
CA VAL A 91 -2.28 3.01 6.60
C VAL A 91 -2.33 3.90 7.82
N GLN A 92 -3.12 3.51 8.82
CA GLN A 92 -3.30 4.28 10.05
C GLN A 92 -2.38 3.76 11.15
N ASN A 93 -2.01 4.64 12.08
CA ASN A 93 -1.27 4.26 13.29
C ASN A 93 -1.96 3.16 14.10
N THR A 94 -3.29 3.18 14.21
CA THR A 94 -4.09 2.16 14.91
C THR A 94 -3.97 0.78 14.26
N GLU A 95 -3.96 0.71 12.93
CA GLU A 95 -3.79 -0.53 12.18
C GLU A 95 -2.39 -1.11 12.37
N ILE A 96 -1.35 -0.27 12.38
CA ILE A 96 0.01 -0.73 12.71
C ILE A 96 0.06 -1.35 14.10
N ILE A 97 -0.48 -0.66 15.10
CA ILE A 97 -0.46 -1.14 16.48
C ILE A 97 -1.18 -2.49 16.58
N ARG A 98 -2.36 -2.62 15.96
CA ARG A 98 -3.15 -3.85 15.91
C ARG A 98 -2.36 -4.99 15.28
N GLU A 99 -1.75 -4.76 14.13
CA GLU A 99 -1.03 -5.78 13.38
C GLU A 99 0.32 -6.16 14.01
N GLN A 100 1.05 -5.21 14.59
CA GLN A 100 2.26 -5.49 15.37
C GLN A 100 1.96 -6.32 16.62
N THR A 101 0.83 -6.08 17.28
CA THR A 101 0.42 -6.85 18.47
C THR A 101 0.10 -8.31 18.10
N ARG A 102 -0.56 -8.54 16.96
CA ARG A 102 -0.84 -9.89 16.44
C ARG A 102 0.44 -10.63 16.06
N LEU A 103 1.39 -9.93 15.44
CA LEU A 103 2.72 -10.46 15.16
C LEU A 103 3.46 -10.88 16.44
N ALA A 104 3.52 -9.98 17.43
CA ALA A 104 4.18 -10.23 18.72
C ALA A 104 3.57 -11.44 19.45
N LYS A 105 2.24 -11.53 19.46
CA LYS A 105 1.52 -12.70 19.99
C LYS A 105 1.96 -13.99 19.30
N ALA A 106 1.97 -14.01 17.96
CA ALA A 106 2.30 -15.21 17.20
C ALA A 106 3.75 -15.64 17.43
N GLN A 107 4.69 -14.69 17.50
CA GLN A 107 6.11 -14.95 17.81
C GLN A 107 6.29 -15.50 19.23
N LEU A 108 5.59 -14.93 20.21
CA LEU A 108 5.64 -15.39 21.60
C LEU A 108 5.09 -16.83 21.71
N LEU A 109 3.96 -17.11 21.08
CA LEU A 109 3.37 -18.46 21.04
C LEU A 109 4.30 -19.48 20.35
N GLN A 110 4.95 -19.09 19.26
CA GLN A 110 5.93 -19.94 18.58
C GLN A 110 7.15 -20.21 19.48
N ALA A 111 7.66 -19.19 20.17
CA ALA A 111 8.81 -19.32 21.07
C ALA A 111 8.53 -20.29 22.24
N LEU A 112 7.27 -20.37 22.67
CA LEU A 112 6.79 -21.31 23.68
C LEU A 112 6.51 -22.72 23.13
N GLY A 113 6.49 -22.90 21.81
CA GLY A 113 6.14 -24.18 21.18
C GLY A 113 4.64 -24.50 21.23
N ALA A 114 3.79 -23.46 21.32
CA ALA A 114 2.35 -23.62 21.26
C ALA A 114 1.88 -24.08 19.87
N GLN A 115 0.73 -24.77 19.81
CA GLN A 115 0.03 -24.94 18.54
C GLN A 115 -0.49 -23.59 18.06
N LEU A 116 -0.02 -23.19 16.87
CA LEU A 116 -0.42 -21.95 16.21
C LEU A 116 -1.64 -22.20 15.34
N SER A 117 -2.58 -21.27 15.36
CA SER A 117 -3.64 -21.19 14.34
C SER A 117 -3.05 -20.89 12.96
N ARG A 118 -3.86 -21.03 11.91
CA ARG A 118 -3.43 -20.75 10.53
C ARG A 118 -2.94 -19.31 10.35
N GLU A 119 -3.65 -18.33 10.94
CA GLU A 119 -3.25 -16.92 10.87
C GLU A 119 -1.96 -16.65 11.62
N GLU A 120 -1.81 -17.19 12.83
CA GLU A 120 -0.59 -17.05 13.64
C GLU A 120 0.61 -17.70 12.96
N SER A 121 0.42 -18.86 12.31
CA SER A 121 1.44 -19.51 11.48
C SER A 121 1.88 -18.63 10.30
N MET A 122 0.95 -17.88 9.68
CA MET A 122 1.29 -16.91 8.65
C MET A 122 2.09 -15.72 9.20
N TYR A 123 1.72 -15.17 10.36
CA TYR A 123 2.50 -14.11 11.00
C TYR A 123 3.91 -14.56 11.36
N VAL A 124 4.06 -15.79 11.82
CA VAL A 124 5.34 -16.38 12.18
C VAL A 124 6.23 -16.63 10.96
N SER A 125 5.66 -17.18 9.89
CA SER A 125 6.43 -17.56 8.70
C SER A 125 6.84 -16.37 7.84
N LEU A 126 5.96 -15.38 7.69
CA LEU A 126 6.18 -14.21 6.85
C LEU A 126 6.70 -13.01 7.64
N GLY A 127 6.47 -12.96 8.96
CA GLY A 127 6.96 -11.90 9.82
C GLY A 127 6.51 -10.51 9.36
N TYR A 128 7.47 -9.58 9.31
CA TYR A 128 7.26 -8.23 8.80
C TYR A 128 6.92 -8.15 7.30
N LEU A 129 7.25 -9.18 6.50
CA LEU A 129 6.87 -9.19 5.07
C LEU A 129 5.35 -9.25 4.89
N LYS A 130 4.65 -9.96 5.80
CA LYS A 130 3.18 -9.98 5.80
C LYS A 130 2.62 -8.57 5.99
N LEU A 131 3.08 -7.90 7.04
CA LEU A 131 2.70 -6.52 7.38
C LEU A 131 2.95 -5.57 6.21
N PHE A 132 4.15 -5.65 5.63
CA PHE A 132 4.51 -4.86 4.47
C PHE A 132 3.59 -5.11 3.28
N SER A 133 3.28 -6.38 2.98
CA SER A 133 2.40 -6.72 1.86
C SER A 133 0.97 -6.22 2.04
N GLU A 134 0.42 -6.27 3.25
CA GLU A 134 -0.92 -5.76 3.55
C GLU A 134 -0.99 -4.22 3.43
N TYR A 135 0.02 -3.53 3.96
CA TYR A 135 0.14 -2.07 3.83
C TYR A 135 0.31 -1.65 2.37
N LEU A 136 1.18 -2.33 1.63
CA LEU A 136 1.43 -2.07 0.22
C LEU A 136 0.18 -2.36 -0.63
N GLN A 137 -0.55 -3.44 -0.34
CA GLN A 137 -1.81 -3.73 -1.01
C GLN A 137 -2.85 -2.62 -0.78
N LYS A 138 -2.96 -2.11 0.45
CA LYS A 138 -3.89 -1.03 0.79
C LYS A 138 -3.54 0.27 0.07
N ASP A 139 -2.26 0.66 0.09
CA ASP A 139 -1.79 1.86 -0.59
C ASP A 139 -1.90 1.76 -2.11
N LEU A 140 -1.58 0.59 -2.70
CA LEU A 140 -1.82 0.33 -4.11
C LEU A 140 -3.31 0.43 -4.43
N THR A 141 -4.17 -0.20 -3.63
CA THR A 141 -5.63 -0.16 -3.85
C THR A 141 -6.14 1.28 -3.83
N PHE A 142 -5.65 2.10 -2.90
CA PHE A 142 -5.99 3.53 -2.85
C PHE A 142 -5.45 4.30 -4.06
N ALA A 143 -4.20 4.08 -4.44
CA ALA A 143 -3.61 4.66 -5.64
C ALA A 143 -4.42 4.29 -6.91
N PHE A 144 -4.87 3.03 -7.00
CA PHE A 144 -5.71 2.52 -8.09
C PHE A 144 -7.17 3.01 -8.01
N GLN A 145 -7.69 3.32 -6.83
CA GLN A 145 -8.99 3.97 -6.67
C GLN A 145 -8.97 5.40 -7.22
N ASN A 146 -7.82 6.07 -7.15
CA ASN A 146 -7.61 7.39 -7.75
C ASN A 146 -7.36 7.29 -9.28
N LYS A 147 -8.28 6.60 -9.98
CA LYS A 147 -8.27 6.35 -11.42
C LYS A 147 -8.01 7.61 -12.24
N LEU A 148 -8.49 8.77 -11.77
CA LEU A 148 -8.28 10.06 -12.42
C LEU A 148 -6.80 10.49 -12.44
N ALA A 149 -6.07 10.28 -11.35
CA ALA A 149 -4.65 10.61 -11.26
C ALA A 149 -3.81 9.69 -12.17
N ILE A 150 -4.17 8.41 -12.25
CA ILE A 150 -3.53 7.45 -13.16
C ILE A 150 -3.71 7.88 -14.62
N VAL A 151 -4.94 8.20 -15.03
CA VAL A 151 -5.24 8.65 -16.40
C VAL A 151 -4.52 9.97 -16.71
N LYS A 152 -4.49 10.93 -15.78
CA LYS A 152 -3.72 12.17 -15.90
C LYS A 152 -2.23 11.91 -16.14
N ASN A 153 -1.63 11.05 -15.32
CA ASN A 153 -0.22 10.72 -15.43
C ASN A 153 0.10 9.98 -16.73
N PHE A 154 -0.80 9.10 -17.17
CA PHE A 154 -0.67 8.41 -18.45
C PHE A 154 -0.74 9.37 -19.64
N CYS A 155 -1.70 10.29 -19.66
CA CYS A 155 -1.80 11.30 -20.73
C CYS A 155 -0.60 12.25 -20.73
N LYS A 156 -0.07 12.62 -19.56
CA LYS A 156 1.16 13.40 -19.44
C LYS A 156 2.38 12.62 -19.94
N ALA A 157 2.46 11.32 -19.64
CA ALA A 157 3.53 10.47 -20.15
C ALA A 157 3.48 10.38 -21.69
N LEU A 158 2.29 10.18 -22.29
CA LEU A 158 2.12 10.19 -23.74
C LEU A 158 2.60 11.49 -24.39
N GLU A 159 2.29 12.63 -23.78
CA GLU A 159 2.76 13.93 -24.24
C GLU A 159 4.30 14.01 -24.25
N VAL A 160 4.92 13.71 -23.11
CA VAL A 160 6.38 13.76 -22.97
C VAL A 160 7.05 12.81 -23.96
N THR A 161 6.55 11.58 -24.11
CA THR A 161 7.10 10.61 -25.08
C THR A 161 6.94 11.10 -26.52
N SER A 162 5.80 11.70 -26.87
CA SER A 162 5.59 12.24 -28.22
C SER A 162 6.53 13.41 -28.55
N LEU A 163 6.80 14.28 -27.56
CA LEU A 163 7.76 15.38 -27.70
C LEU A 163 9.19 14.85 -27.81
N LEU A 164 9.56 13.85 -26.99
CA LEU A 164 10.86 13.19 -27.08
C LEU A 164 11.08 12.56 -28.45
N MET A 165 10.06 11.87 -29.00
CA MET A 165 10.15 11.32 -30.37
C MET A 165 10.40 12.41 -31.42
N ILE A 166 9.73 13.57 -31.33
CA ILE A 166 9.97 14.69 -32.26
C ILE A 166 11.42 15.20 -32.14
N ILE A 167 11.92 15.33 -30.91
CA ILE A 167 13.30 15.77 -30.65
C ILE A 167 14.30 14.75 -31.20
N GLU A 168 14.11 13.46 -30.91
CA GLU A 168 14.97 12.38 -31.41
C GLU A 168 14.97 12.33 -32.95
N CYS A 169 13.80 12.42 -33.58
CA CYS A 169 13.72 12.49 -35.04
C CYS A 169 14.48 13.70 -35.58
N THR A 170 14.33 14.88 -34.96
CA THR A 170 15.00 16.11 -35.41
C THR A 170 16.53 16.01 -35.24
N LEU A 171 17.00 15.45 -34.13
CA LEU A 171 18.43 15.18 -33.90
C LEU A 171 18.98 14.19 -34.93
N LEU A 172 18.25 13.11 -35.23
CA LEU A 172 18.63 12.15 -36.25
C LEU A 172 18.74 12.79 -37.64
N LEU A 173 17.86 13.72 -38.00
CA LEU A 173 17.98 14.46 -39.26
C LEU A 173 19.27 15.29 -39.31
N VAL A 174 19.56 16.06 -38.26
CA VAL A 174 20.74 16.94 -38.19
C VAL A 174 22.04 16.14 -38.16
N LEU A 175 22.04 15.01 -37.45
CA LEU A 175 23.23 14.17 -37.27
C LEU A 175 23.38 13.11 -38.38
N SER A 176 22.35 12.88 -39.20
CA SER A 176 22.38 11.92 -40.32
C SER A 176 23.61 12.05 -41.22
N PRO A 177 24.12 13.26 -41.57
CA PRO A 177 25.30 13.39 -42.44
C PRO A 177 26.60 12.97 -41.73
N PHE A 178 26.62 12.99 -40.40
CA PHE A 178 27.80 12.69 -39.59
C PHE A 178 27.87 11.21 -39.15
N ILE A 179 26.72 10.52 -39.10
CA ILE A 179 26.61 9.14 -38.63
C ILE A 179 26.53 8.14 -39.81
N GLY A 180 26.44 8.63 -41.05
CA GLY A 180 26.40 7.78 -42.25
C GLY A 180 25.06 7.05 -42.43
N ILE A 181 23.99 7.58 -41.82
CA ILE A 181 22.64 7.05 -41.98
C ILE A 181 21.94 7.87 -43.06
N GLU A 182 21.59 7.25 -44.19
CA GLU A 182 20.79 7.88 -45.24
C GLU A 182 19.31 7.98 -44.81
N PHE A 183 19.00 8.89 -43.89
CA PHE A 183 17.62 9.28 -43.65
C PHE A 183 17.15 10.16 -44.80
N GLY A 184 16.42 9.59 -45.74
CA GLY A 184 15.79 10.36 -46.81
C GLY A 184 14.89 11.44 -46.21
N VAL A 185 15.15 12.72 -46.55
CA VAL A 185 14.40 13.90 -46.06
C VAL A 185 12.89 13.71 -46.22
N LYS A 186 12.48 13.00 -47.29
CA LYS A 186 11.08 12.60 -47.55
C LYS A 186 10.50 11.71 -46.44
N ASN A 187 11.22 10.68 -46.01
CA ASN A 187 10.74 9.74 -44.97
C ASN A 187 10.69 10.43 -43.59
N PHE A 188 11.63 11.33 -43.33
CA PHE A 188 11.60 12.17 -42.13
C PHE A 188 10.40 13.12 -42.12
N ALA A 189 10.15 13.84 -43.22
CA ALA A 189 9.01 14.75 -43.34
C ALA A 189 7.68 14.01 -43.17
N ILE A 190 7.58 12.79 -43.71
CA ILE A 190 6.42 11.92 -43.54
C ILE A 190 6.25 11.52 -42.06
N ALA A 191 7.32 11.05 -41.38
CA ALA A 191 7.26 10.69 -39.97
C ALA A 191 6.84 11.87 -39.07
N LEU A 192 7.36 13.06 -39.34
CA LEU A 192 7.05 14.27 -38.59
C LEU A 192 5.60 14.73 -38.82
N LEU A 193 5.08 14.58 -40.05
CA LEU A 193 3.66 14.80 -40.37
C LEU A 193 2.71 13.87 -39.61
N TYR A 194 3.16 12.67 -39.19
CA TYR A 194 2.35 11.76 -38.39
C TYR A 194 2.45 12.04 -36.88
N ILE A 195 3.65 12.34 -36.37
CA ILE A 195 3.90 12.49 -34.94
C ILE A 195 3.52 13.89 -34.43
N ALA A 196 3.75 14.95 -35.21
CA ALA A 196 3.51 16.32 -34.77
C ALA A 196 2.02 16.64 -34.51
N PRO A 197 1.05 16.23 -35.35
CA PRO A 197 -0.36 16.44 -35.06
C PRO A 197 -0.82 15.67 -33.82
N PHE A 198 -0.27 14.47 -33.60
CA PHE A 198 -0.57 13.68 -32.41
C PHE A 198 -0.10 14.37 -31.12
N ALA A 199 1.17 14.81 -31.11
CA ALA A 199 1.76 15.54 -29.99
C ALA A 199 1.00 16.84 -29.70
N LEU A 200 0.60 17.57 -30.75
CA LEU A 200 -0.18 18.81 -30.63
C LEU A 200 -1.57 18.57 -30.04
N LEU A 201 -2.28 17.53 -30.49
CA LEU A 201 -3.60 17.19 -29.96
C LEU A 201 -3.54 16.75 -28.48
N ILE A 202 -2.54 15.95 -28.12
CA ILE A 202 -2.32 15.54 -26.72
C ILE A 202 -1.92 16.74 -25.85
N GLY A 203 -1.07 17.65 -26.36
CA GLY A 203 -0.69 18.87 -25.65
C GLY A 203 -1.88 19.80 -25.39
N ILE A 204 -2.74 20.01 -26.40
CA ILE A 204 -4.00 20.78 -26.23
C ILE A 204 -4.90 20.09 -25.19
N PHE A 205 -5.03 18.79 -25.27
CA PHE A 205 -5.84 18.01 -24.33
C PHE A 205 -5.34 18.17 -22.87
N ASN A 206 -4.03 18.04 -22.64
CA ASN A 206 -3.44 18.13 -21.30
C ASN A 206 -3.39 19.56 -20.75
N HIS A 207 -3.11 20.57 -21.59
CA HIS A 207 -2.87 21.94 -21.13
C HIS A 207 -4.07 22.89 -21.26
N LYS A 208 -4.91 22.74 -22.31
CA LYS A 208 -6.05 23.62 -22.56
C LYS A 208 -7.36 23.05 -22.05
N VAL A 209 -7.65 21.77 -22.34
CA VAL A 209 -8.92 21.13 -21.95
C VAL A 209 -8.92 20.76 -20.47
N LYS A 210 -7.82 20.19 -19.96
CA LYS A 210 -7.65 19.78 -18.55
C LYS A 210 -8.89 19.07 -17.98
N PRO A 211 -9.27 17.89 -18.51
CA PRO A 211 -10.47 17.22 -18.04
C PRO A 211 -10.40 16.92 -16.54
N GLN A 212 -11.53 17.10 -15.86
CA GLN A 212 -11.61 16.93 -14.41
C GLN A 212 -12.30 15.63 -13.98
N SER A 213 -12.88 14.88 -14.92
CA SER A 213 -13.55 13.61 -14.66
C SER A 213 -13.09 12.52 -15.64
N LEU A 214 -13.17 11.26 -15.22
CA LEU A 214 -12.82 10.10 -16.06
C LEU A 214 -13.64 10.04 -17.35
N ASN A 215 -14.93 10.33 -17.26
CA ASN A 215 -15.81 10.35 -18.44
C ASN A 215 -15.38 11.44 -19.42
N ALA A 216 -14.98 12.62 -18.92
CA ALA A 216 -14.43 13.67 -19.77
C ALA A 216 -13.10 13.23 -20.41
N TYR A 217 -12.20 12.56 -19.67
CA TYR A 217 -10.98 11.98 -20.28
C TYR A 217 -11.33 11.00 -21.41
N GLY A 218 -12.28 10.10 -21.19
CA GLY A 218 -12.70 9.13 -22.21
C GLY A 218 -13.29 9.77 -23.46
N ILE A 219 -14.23 10.71 -23.30
CA ILE A 219 -14.88 11.41 -24.42
C ILE A 219 -13.85 12.17 -25.25
N TRP A 220 -12.96 12.91 -24.60
CA TRP A 220 -11.97 13.73 -25.27
C TRP A 220 -10.82 12.91 -25.87
N LEU A 221 -10.37 11.82 -25.23
CA LEU A 221 -9.40 10.90 -25.84
C LEU A 221 -9.98 10.25 -27.10
N PHE A 222 -11.22 9.79 -27.04
CA PHE A 222 -11.89 9.20 -28.18
C PHE A 222 -12.09 10.22 -29.31
N GLY A 223 -12.59 11.42 -29.00
CA GLY A 223 -12.72 12.52 -29.97
C GLY A 223 -11.39 12.96 -30.56
N GLY A 224 -10.34 13.06 -29.73
CA GLY A 224 -8.99 13.39 -30.16
C GLY A 224 -8.39 12.35 -31.10
N LEU A 225 -8.59 11.05 -30.82
CA LEU A 225 -8.17 9.97 -31.71
C LEU A 225 -8.93 9.99 -33.04
N LEU A 226 -10.24 10.22 -33.04
CA LEU A 226 -11.03 10.35 -34.28
C LEU A 226 -10.56 11.53 -35.13
N LEU A 227 -10.27 12.66 -34.49
CA LEU A 227 -9.76 13.85 -35.17
C LEU A 227 -8.36 13.59 -35.72
N TYR A 228 -7.48 12.95 -34.95
CA TYR A 228 -6.16 12.53 -35.41
C TYR A 228 -6.22 11.60 -36.63
N MET A 229 -7.09 10.58 -36.59
CA MET A 229 -7.30 9.68 -37.72
C MET A 229 -7.85 10.40 -38.95
N SER A 230 -8.70 11.41 -38.76
CA SER A 230 -9.22 12.25 -39.85
C SER A 230 -8.13 13.11 -40.48
N ILE A 231 -7.26 13.71 -39.66
CA ILE A 231 -6.07 14.46 -40.13
C ILE A 231 -5.16 13.54 -40.94
N ILE A 232 -4.88 12.33 -40.43
CA ILE A 232 -4.06 11.35 -41.14
C ILE A 232 -4.69 10.96 -42.48
N ALA A 233 -5.98 10.64 -42.50
CA ALA A 233 -6.66 10.24 -43.73
C ALA A 233 -6.61 11.36 -44.78
N PHE A 234 -6.77 12.61 -44.35
CA PHE A 234 -6.63 13.78 -45.20
C PHE A 234 -5.20 13.95 -45.74
N LEU A 235 -4.20 13.91 -44.85
CA LEU A 235 -2.77 14.00 -45.22
C LEU A 235 -2.37 12.87 -46.18
N ARG A 236 -2.85 11.65 -45.95
CA ARG A 236 -2.58 10.51 -46.83
C ARG A 236 -3.17 10.71 -48.21
N THR A 237 -4.39 11.25 -48.30
CA THR A 237 -5.00 11.61 -49.58
C THR A 237 -4.16 12.65 -50.33
N LEU A 238 -3.69 13.69 -49.62
CA LEU A 238 -2.82 14.72 -50.22
C LEU A 238 -1.44 14.24 -50.63
N LEU A 239 -0.87 13.24 -49.94
CA LEU A 239 0.46 12.69 -50.25
C LEU A 239 0.45 11.63 -51.37
N ILE A 240 -0.73 11.11 -51.74
CA ILE A 240 -0.93 10.18 -52.85
C ILE A 240 -1.12 10.92 -54.19
N PHE A 241 -1.59 12.17 -54.15
CA PHE A 241 -1.63 13.10 -55.28
C PHE A 241 -0.32 13.90 -55.41
#